data_AF-A0A2V6WN18-F1
#
_entry.id   AF-A0A2V6WN18-F1
#
_cell.length_a   1.000
_cell.length_b   1.000
_cell.length_c   1.000
_cell.angle_alpha   90.00
_cell.angle_beta   90.00
_cell.angle_gamma   90.00
#
_symmetry.space_group_name_H-M   'P 1'
#
loop_
_entity.id
_entity.type
_entity.pdbx_description
1 polymer ?
#
loop_
_entity_poly.entity_id
_entity_poly.type
_entity_poly.pdbx_seq_one_letter_code
_entity_poly.pdbx_strand_id
1 'polypeptide(L)'
;MSHLVTGHYADAGKITPLTHETPLRPSGLYGASKIWGEALARHYADAHEMSVICLRIGRVKAEDRPTTTRDAAVWCSQRDIARMIQACIEAPPSVRFDIFYVVSNLRHGYRDIEHARGVLGWTPVDSA
;
A
#
# COMPACT_ATOMS: atom_id res chain seq x y z
N MET A 1 13.01 -12.95 -10.90
CA MET A 1 11.90 -12.10 -10.39
C MET A 1 10.60 -12.84 -10.58
N SER A 2 9.62 -12.68 -9.70
CA SER A 2 8.33 -13.40 -9.82
C SER A 2 7.49 -12.87 -11.00
N HIS A 3 6.63 -13.73 -11.56
CA HIS A 3 5.70 -13.39 -12.65
C HIS A 3 4.83 -12.15 -12.35
N LEU A 4 4.46 -11.96 -11.07
CA LEU A 4 3.70 -10.79 -10.61
C LEU A 4 4.46 -9.46 -10.76
N VAL A 5 5.77 -9.48 -10.49
CA VAL A 5 6.62 -8.28 -10.56
C VAL A 5 6.91 -7.92 -12.02
N THR A 6 6.99 -8.93 -12.90
CA THR A 6 7.25 -8.73 -14.34
C THR A 6 5.99 -8.46 -15.15
N GLY A 7 4.80 -8.64 -14.59
CA GLY A 7 3.52 -8.38 -15.27
C GLY A 7 2.93 -9.57 -16.02
N HIS A 8 3.44 -10.78 -15.79
CA HIS A 8 2.93 -12.03 -16.38
C HIS A 8 1.84 -12.64 -15.50
N TYR A 9 0.72 -11.93 -15.31
CA TYR A 9 -0.33 -12.33 -14.36
C TYR A 9 -1.05 -13.63 -14.76
N ALA A 10 -1.14 -13.93 -16.05
CA ALA A 10 -1.73 -15.19 -16.55
C ALA A 10 -0.94 -16.42 -16.10
N ASP A 11 0.38 -16.27 -15.94
CA ASP A 11 1.29 -17.36 -15.58
C ASP A 11 1.54 -17.45 -14.06
N ALA A 12 0.98 -16.52 -13.28
CA ALA A 12 1.26 -16.40 -11.85
C ALA A 12 0.50 -17.41 -10.97
N GLY A 13 -0.44 -18.18 -11.54
CA GLY A 13 -1.26 -19.14 -10.79
C GLY A 13 -2.11 -18.45 -9.71
N LYS A 14 -2.31 -19.12 -8.56
CA LYS A 14 -3.04 -18.55 -7.42
C LYS A 14 -2.20 -17.42 -6.80
N ILE A 15 -2.74 -16.22 -6.82
CA ILE A 15 -2.11 -15.04 -6.23
C ILE A 15 -2.58 -14.88 -4.79
N THR A 16 -1.66 -15.03 -3.84
CA THR A 16 -1.92 -14.66 -2.43
C THR A 16 -1.65 -13.16 -2.28
N PRO A 17 -2.62 -12.35 -1.81
CA PRO A 17 -2.39 -10.94 -1.54
C PRO A 17 -1.26 -10.73 -0.53
N LEU A 18 -0.40 -9.74 -0.77
CA LEU A 18 0.54 -9.27 0.24
C LEU A 18 -0.23 -8.43 1.26
N THR A 19 -0.19 -8.88 2.50
CA THR A 19 -0.74 -8.19 3.66
C THR A 19 0.34 -7.32 4.33
N HIS A 20 -0.07 -6.47 5.25
CA HIS A 20 0.86 -5.67 6.05
C HIS A 20 1.83 -6.52 6.88
N GLU A 21 1.42 -7.74 7.27
CA GLU A 21 2.19 -8.75 8.01
C GLU A 21 3.11 -9.61 7.13
N THR A 22 2.96 -9.55 5.80
CA THR A 22 3.75 -10.41 4.92
C THR A 22 5.24 -10.11 5.05
N PRO A 23 6.12 -11.13 5.18
CA PRO A 23 7.55 -10.92 5.34
C PRO A 23 8.15 -10.02 4.26
N LEU A 24 8.96 -9.06 4.71
CA LEU A 24 9.48 -7.99 3.87
C LEU A 24 10.52 -8.52 2.89
N ARG A 25 10.37 -8.14 1.62
CA ARG A 25 11.32 -8.46 0.53
C ARG A 25 11.60 -7.21 -0.32
N PRO A 26 12.26 -6.18 0.24
CA PRO A 26 12.51 -4.93 -0.47
C PRO A 26 13.43 -5.16 -1.68
N SER A 27 13.16 -4.43 -2.76
CA SER A 27 14.03 -4.41 -3.95
C SER A 27 14.96 -3.19 -3.89
N GLY A 28 16.26 -3.44 -3.72
CA GLY A 28 17.28 -2.39 -3.68
C GLY A 28 17.25 -1.51 -2.43
N LEU A 29 18.19 -0.57 -2.36
CA LEU A 29 18.40 0.27 -1.17
C LEU A 29 17.23 1.22 -0.88
N TYR A 30 16.54 1.70 -1.92
CA TYR A 30 15.36 2.53 -1.73
C TYR A 30 14.25 1.78 -0.97
N GLY A 31 13.96 0.53 -1.34
CA GLY A 31 12.98 -0.28 -0.63
C GLY A 31 13.41 -0.55 0.81
N ALA A 32 14.69 -0.88 1.00
CA ALA A 32 15.24 -1.15 2.33
C ALA A 32 15.17 0.08 3.26
N SER A 33 15.43 1.28 2.74
CA SER A 33 15.35 2.51 3.54
C SER A 33 13.91 2.86 3.93
N LYS A 34 12.91 2.53 3.10
CA LYS A 34 11.49 2.67 3.47
C LYS A 34 11.08 1.70 4.58
N ILE A 35 11.56 0.47 4.54
CA ILE A 35 11.36 -0.50 5.64
C ILE A 35 12.02 -0.04 6.93
N TRP A 36 13.23 0.51 6.85
CA TRP A 36 13.87 1.12 8.02
C TRP A 36 13.02 2.27 8.59
N GLY A 37 12.40 3.08 7.73
CA GLY A 37 11.43 4.10 8.14
C GLY A 37 10.20 3.54 8.86
N GLU A 38 9.65 2.41 8.42
CA GLU A 38 8.54 1.73 9.12
C GLU A 38 8.95 1.25 10.52
N ALA A 39 10.17 0.72 10.67
CA ALA A 39 10.69 0.31 11.98
C ALA A 39 10.91 1.52 12.91
N LEU A 40 11.42 2.63 12.37
CA LEU A 40 11.57 3.88 13.12
C LEU A 40 10.21 4.44 13.56
N ALA A 41 9.23 4.46 12.65
CA ALA A 41 7.86 4.87 12.94
C ALA A 41 7.26 4.05 14.08
N ARG A 42 7.43 2.73 14.06
CA ARG A 42 6.96 1.84 15.14
C ARG A 42 7.61 2.19 16.48
N HIS A 43 8.94 2.37 16.50
CA HIS A 43 9.65 2.73 17.71
C HIS A 43 9.12 4.04 18.30
N TYR A 44 8.93 5.06 17.46
CA TYR A 44 8.45 6.36 17.92
C TYR A 44 6.99 6.34 18.38
N ALA A 45 6.13 5.54 17.76
CA ALA A 45 4.74 5.38 18.19
C ALA A 45 4.62 4.67 19.56
N ASP A 46 5.55 3.75 19.86
CA ASP A 46 5.62 3.04 21.14
C ASP A 46 6.29 3.88 22.24
N ALA A 47 7.37 4.59 21.91
CA ALA A 47 8.19 5.31 22.88
C ALA A 47 7.66 6.71 23.21
N HIS A 48 6.78 7.27 22.37
CA HIS A 48 6.26 8.62 22.50
C HIS A 48 4.75 8.68 22.28
N GLU A 49 4.10 9.74 22.73
CA GLU A 49 2.66 9.99 22.52
C GLU A 49 2.31 10.38 21.06
N MET A 50 3.07 9.91 20.08
CA MET A 50 2.86 10.16 18.65
C MET A 50 2.10 9.03 17.96
N SER A 51 1.13 9.35 17.08
CA SER A 51 0.60 8.38 16.12
C SER A 51 1.40 8.45 14.82
N VAL A 52 1.76 7.29 14.25
CA VAL A 52 2.47 7.19 12.97
C VAL A 52 1.86 6.08 12.12
N ILE A 53 1.18 6.46 11.04
CA ILE A 53 0.61 5.52 10.07
C ILE A 53 1.48 5.48 8.82
N CYS A 54 1.94 4.29 8.43
CA CYS A 54 2.82 4.10 7.28
C CYS A 54 2.03 3.68 6.04
N LEU A 55 2.22 4.40 4.93
CA LEU A 55 1.59 4.10 3.65
C LEU A 55 2.58 3.48 2.66
N ARG A 56 2.34 2.22 2.30
CA ARG A 56 3.05 1.52 1.21
C ARG A 56 2.34 1.83 -0.11
N ILE A 57 2.66 3.00 -0.65
CA ILE A 57 2.02 3.57 -1.84
C ILE A 57 2.38 2.76 -3.09
N GLY A 58 1.38 2.49 -3.92
CA GLY A 58 1.56 1.98 -5.27
C GLY A 58 2.18 3.01 -6.21
N ARG A 59 1.71 3.06 -7.46
CA ARG A 59 2.24 3.93 -8.51
C ARG A 59 1.24 5.04 -8.81
N VAL A 60 1.50 6.20 -8.22
CA VAL A 60 0.82 7.48 -8.50
C VAL A 60 1.58 8.18 -9.62
N LYS A 61 0.89 8.61 -10.68
CA LYS A 61 1.51 9.25 -11.86
C LYS A 61 0.73 10.49 -12.28
N ALA A 62 1.39 11.36 -13.05
CA ALA A 62 0.78 12.57 -13.59
C ALA A 62 -0.38 12.27 -14.55
N GLU A 63 -0.29 11.20 -15.34
CA GLU A 63 -1.35 10.81 -16.29
C GLU A 63 -2.61 10.25 -15.61
N ASP A 64 -2.52 9.97 -14.29
CA ASP A 64 -3.56 9.40 -13.44
C ASP A 64 -4.26 8.14 -14.01
N ARG A 65 -3.50 7.33 -14.75
CA ARG A 65 -3.94 6.06 -15.31
C ARG A 65 -2.76 5.11 -15.51
N PRO A 66 -2.98 3.79 -15.49
CA PRO A 66 -1.93 2.84 -15.87
C PRO A 66 -1.56 3.02 -17.34
N THR A 67 -0.27 2.91 -17.66
CA THR A 67 0.24 2.98 -19.05
C THR A 67 0.94 1.70 -19.49
N THR A 68 1.08 0.73 -18.58
CA THR A 68 1.64 -0.60 -18.85
C THR A 68 0.89 -1.65 -18.05
N THR A 69 0.97 -2.92 -18.46
CA THR A 69 0.38 -4.05 -17.72
C THR A 69 0.89 -4.13 -16.28
N ARG A 70 2.19 -3.88 -16.08
CA ARG A 70 2.79 -3.82 -14.74
C ARG A 70 2.19 -2.69 -13.90
N ASP A 71 1.98 -1.52 -14.50
CA ASP A 71 1.36 -0.39 -13.82
C ASP A 71 -0.06 -0.72 -13.37
N ALA A 72 -0.83 -1.43 -14.20
CA ALA A 72 -2.21 -1.78 -13.90
C ALA A 72 -2.39 -2.61 -12.62
N ALA A 73 -1.36 -3.36 -12.18
CA ALA A 73 -1.44 -4.14 -10.94
C ALA A 73 -0.91 -3.41 -9.68
N VAL A 74 -0.39 -2.19 -9.83
CA VAL A 74 0.09 -1.37 -8.72
C VAL A 74 -0.39 0.08 -8.79
N TRP A 75 -1.27 0.42 -9.72
CA TRP A 75 -1.74 1.78 -9.91
C TRP A 75 -2.50 2.28 -8.68
N CYS A 76 -2.29 3.55 -8.38
CA CYS A 76 -3.04 4.28 -7.37
C CYS A 76 -3.41 5.64 -7.97
N SER A 77 -4.70 5.90 -8.08
CA SER A 77 -5.18 7.19 -8.57
C SER A 77 -4.79 8.30 -7.59
N GLN A 78 -4.65 9.52 -8.10
CA GLN A 78 -4.39 10.71 -7.29
C GLN A 78 -5.53 10.95 -6.27
N ARG A 79 -6.77 10.63 -6.65
CA ARG A 79 -7.94 10.71 -5.77
C ARG A 79 -7.87 9.69 -4.63
N ASP A 80 -7.52 8.44 -4.92
CA ASP A 80 -7.48 7.38 -3.91
C ASP A 80 -6.36 7.61 -2.87
N ILE A 81 -5.18 8.07 -3.30
CA ILE A 81 -4.10 8.42 -2.35
C ILE A 81 -4.48 9.64 -1.48
N ALA A 82 -5.11 10.66 -2.06
CA ALA A 82 -5.55 11.83 -1.29
C ALA A 82 -6.57 11.43 -0.20
N ARG A 83 -7.54 10.58 -0.56
CA ARG A 83 -8.53 10.06 0.39
C ARG A 83 -7.91 9.14 1.44
N MET A 84 -6.88 8.38 1.11
CA MET A 84 -6.16 7.56 2.08
C MET A 84 -5.45 8.42 3.11
N ILE A 85 -4.77 9.48 2.66
CA ILE A 85 -4.11 10.44 3.55
C ILE A 85 -5.14 11.10 4.47
N GLN A 86 -6.29 11.52 3.95
CA GLN A 86 -7.39 12.05 4.76
C GLN A 86 -7.88 11.04 5.80
N ALA A 87 -8.12 9.78 5.41
CA ALA A 87 -8.55 8.72 6.32
C ALA A 87 -7.53 8.45 7.44
N CYS A 88 -6.23 8.62 7.17
CA CYS A 88 -5.19 8.49 8.19
C CYS A 88 -5.20 9.67 9.18
N ILE A 89 -5.46 10.89 8.69
CA ILE A 89 -5.57 12.09 9.54
C ILE A 89 -6.80 12.01 10.45
N GLU A 90 -7.89 11.46 9.93
CA GLU A 90 -9.17 11.29 10.63
C GLU A 90 -9.26 9.99 11.44
N ALA A 91 -8.17 9.18 11.45
CA ALA A 91 -8.16 7.89 12.12
C ALA A 91 -8.46 8.02 13.62
N PRO A 92 -9.15 7.04 14.23
CA PRO A 92 -9.40 7.06 15.67
C PRO A 92 -8.10 7.16 16.47
N PRO A 93 -8.07 7.84 17.64
CA PRO A 93 -6.87 7.95 18.47
C PRO A 93 -6.27 6.61 18.92
N SER A 94 -7.05 5.53 18.89
CA SER A 94 -6.60 4.16 19.15
C SER A 94 -5.67 3.61 18.07
N VAL A 95 -5.70 4.15 16.85
CA VAL A 95 -4.79 3.80 15.75
C VAL A 95 -3.50 4.59 15.93
N ARG A 96 -2.61 4.03 16.75
CA ARG A 96 -1.32 4.65 17.12
C ARG A 96 -0.21 4.32 16.12
N PHE A 97 -0.21 3.10 15.60
CA PHE A 97 0.71 2.67 14.54
C PHE A 97 0.00 1.64 13.68
N ASP A 98 0.11 1.78 12.37
CA ASP A 98 -0.36 0.77 11.42
C ASP A 98 0.32 0.96 10.06
N ILE A 99 0.22 -0.05 9.20
CA ILE A 99 0.79 -0.08 7.86
C ILE A 99 -0.30 -0.47 6.86
N PHE A 100 -0.51 0.37 5.86
CA PHE A 100 -1.50 0.10 4.80
C PHE A 100 -0.85 0.10 3.43
N TYR A 101 -1.28 -0.84 2.58
CA TYR A 101 -1.06 -0.71 1.14
C TYR A 101 -2.06 0.28 0.55
N VAL A 102 -1.60 1.10 -0.39
CA VAL A 102 -2.44 2.09 -1.07
C VAL A 102 -2.36 1.87 -2.57
N VAL A 103 -3.40 1.24 -3.10
CA VAL A 103 -3.65 1.03 -4.52
C VAL A 103 -5.13 1.27 -4.80
N SER A 104 -5.46 1.61 -6.03
CA SER A 104 -6.86 1.67 -6.48
C SER A 104 -7.47 0.26 -6.53
N ASN A 105 -8.73 0.12 -6.96
CA ASN A 105 -9.35 -1.20 -7.10
C ASN A 105 -8.84 -1.89 -8.38
N LEU A 106 -7.90 -2.82 -8.25
CA LEU A 106 -7.19 -3.41 -9.39
C LEU A 106 -7.62 -4.85 -9.65
N ARG A 107 -8.02 -5.16 -10.89
CA ARG A 107 -8.41 -6.53 -11.29
C ARG A 107 -7.31 -7.57 -11.01
N HIS A 108 -6.05 -7.18 -11.20
CA HIS A 108 -4.87 -8.00 -10.96
C HIS A 108 -4.09 -7.54 -9.72
N GLY A 109 -4.77 -6.82 -8.82
CA GLY A 109 -4.21 -6.37 -7.56
C GLY A 109 -3.83 -7.54 -6.66
N TYR A 110 -2.66 -7.43 -6.04
CA TYR A 110 -2.12 -8.41 -5.11
C TYR A 110 -1.60 -7.74 -3.85
N ARG A 111 -2.16 -6.57 -3.54
CA ARG A 111 -1.95 -5.81 -2.30
C ARG A 111 -3.26 -5.81 -1.55
N ASP A 112 -3.19 -6.13 -0.27
CA ASP A 112 -4.35 -6.15 0.61
C ASP A 112 -4.87 -4.73 0.86
N ILE A 113 -6.10 -4.46 0.42
CA ILE A 113 -6.85 -3.23 0.71
C ILE A 113 -7.93 -3.44 1.78
N GLU A 114 -8.17 -4.69 2.20
CA GLU A 114 -9.21 -5.02 3.17
C GLU A 114 -8.80 -4.59 4.58
N HIS A 115 -7.51 -4.64 4.91
CA HIS A 115 -6.99 -4.09 6.17
C HIS A 115 -7.34 -2.60 6.33
N ALA A 116 -7.14 -1.80 5.29
CA ALA A 116 -7.49 -0.37 5.30
C ALA A 116 -9.01 -0.14 5.41
N ARG A 117 -9.82 -1.01 4.79
CA ARG A 117 -11.28 -0.98 4.93
C ARG A 117 -11.70 -1.27 6.38
N GLY A 118 -11.10 -2.27 7.00
CA GLY A 118 -11.41 -2.68 8.38
C GLY A 118 -11.00 -1.65 9.43
N VAL A 119 -9.80 -1.08 9.30
CA VAL A 119 -9.23 -0.18 10.33
C VAL A 119 -9.63 1.29 10.11
N LEU A 120 -9.60 1.76 8.87
CA LEU A 120 -9.81 3.18 8.54
C LEU A 120 -11.16 3.46 7.87
N GLY A 121 -11.96 2.43 7.54
CA GLY A 121 -13.14 2.61 6.70
C GLY A 121 -12.81 3.08 5.28
N TRP A 122 -11.54 3.01 4.87
CA TRP A 122 -11.08 3.48 3.57
C TRP A 122 -11.31 2.40 2.50
N THR A 123 -11.82 2.80 1.34
CA THR A 123 -11.96 1.91 0.18
C THR A 123 -11.70 2.73 -1.08
N PRO A 124 -10.86 2.23 -2.01
CA PRO A 124 -10.59 2.93 -3.27
C PRO A 124 -11.88 3.06 -4.09
N VAL A 125 -12.01 4.15 -4.83
CA VAL A 125 -13.19 4.42 -5.68
C VAL A 125 -12.87 4.40 -7.16
N ASP A 126 -11.60 4.47 -7.53
CA ASP A 126 -11.20 4.31 -8.91
C ASP A 126 -10.72 2.87 -9.15
N SER A 127 -10.77 2.42 -10.41
CA SER A 127 -10.47 1.03 -10.77
C SER A 127 -9.71 0.89 -12.09
N ALA A 128 -8.90 -0.17 -12.22
CA ALA A 128 -8.20 -0.53 -13.45
C ALA A 128 -7.99 -2.05 -13.61
#